data_AF-A0A0S9RDB5-F1
#
_entry.id   AF-A0A0S9RDB5-F1
#
_cell.length_a   1.000
_cell.length_b   1.000
_cell.length_c   1.000
_cell.angle_alpha   90.00
_cell.angle_beta   90.00
_cell.angle_gamma   90.00
#
_symmetry.space_group_name_H-M   'P 1'
#
loop_
_entity.id
_entity.type
_entity.pdbx_description
1 polymer ?
#
loop_
_entity_poly.entity_id
_entity_poly.type
_entity_poly.pdbx_seq_one_letter_code
_entity_poly.pdbx_strand_id
1 'polypeptide(L)'
;MSGPTVVVRGPVVDGAALPFACVDDAGVGSHDQVVKKRAIRCALSRICGVCGSTLARPIAFVGSSDEALDGEFAFPPCHEACAREVAGEVRQRLGRPERPRRWVLVTTAGFDLVRPARRGEPVSFRPNSVLARETLEP
;
A
#
# COMPACT_ATOMS: atom_id res chain seq x y z
N MET A 1 -3.29 -2.60 -25.51
CA MET A 1 -3.88 -1.27 -25.25
C MET A 1 -4.69 -1.37 -23.96
N SER A 2 -4.09 -1.01 -22.83
CA SER A 2 -4.82 -0.98 -21.54
C SER A 2 -5.65 0.30 -21.51
N GLY A 3 -6.97 0.16 -21.49
CA GLY A 3 -7.89 1.28 -21.35
C GLY A 3 -7.69 2.02 -20.02
N PRO A 4 -8.27 3.22 -19.85
CA PRO A 4 -8.13 3.99 -18.62
C PRO A 4 -8.73 3.18 -17.46
N THR A 5 -7.87 2.73 -16.54
CA THR A 5 -8.28 2.12 -15.29
C THR A 5 -9.06 3.18 -14.50
N VAL A 6 -10.38 2.99 -14.38
CA VAL A 6 -11.20 3.84 -13.52
C VAL A 6 -10.68 3.69 -12.10
N VAL A 7 -10.04 4.74 -11.59
CA VAL A 7 -9.59 4.80 -10.20
C VAL A 7 -10.84 4.88 -9.34
N VAL A 8 -11.23 3.78 -8.72
CA VAL A 8 -12.23 3.82 -7.65
C VAL A 8 -11.57 4.54 -6.47
N ARG A 9 -11.84 5.84 -6.35
CA ARG A 9 -11.34 6.65 -5.24
C ARG A 9 -12.17 6.33 -4.00
N GLY A 10 -11.49 6.03 -2.90
CA GLY A 10 -12.13 5.84 -1.60
C GLY A 10 -12.76 7.12 -1.05
N PRO A 11 -13.39 7.06 0.13
CA PRO A 11 -13.87 8.23 0.85
C PRO A 11 -12.75 9.27 1.01
N VAL A 12 -13.13 10.55 0.97
CA VAL A 12 -12.21 11.67 1.16
C VAL A 12 -12.19 12.04 2.64
N VAL A 13 -11.01 12.01 3.26
CA VAL A 13 -10.77 12.44 4.63
C VAL A 13 -9.70 13.52 4.60
N ASP A 14 -9.90 14.59 5.37
CA ASP A 14 -9.02 15.76 5.43
C ASP A 14 -8.66 16.39 4.07
N GLY A 15 -9.42 16.11 3.01
CA GLY A 15 -9.19 16.61 1.66
C GLY A 15 -8.40 15.69 0.73
N ALA A 16 -8.09 14.44 1.13
CA ALA A 16 -7.48 13.43 0.27
C ALA A 16 -8.29 12.11 0.27
N ALA A 17 -8.31 11.41 -0.86
CA ALA A 17 -8.99 10.12 -0.97
C ALA A 17 -8.19 9.04 -0.22
N LEU A 18 -8.90 8.24 0.58
CA LEU A 18 -8.27 7.13 1.29
C LEU A 18 -7.99 5.94 0.35
N PRO A 19 -6.82 5.29 0.50
CA PRO A 19 -6.57 4.00 -0.14
C PRO A 19 -7.57 2.94 0.29
N PHE A 20 -7.89 1.99 -0.60
CA PHE A 20 -8.74 0.84 -0.32
C PHE A 20 -8.36 0.09 0.96
N ALA A 21 -7.06 -0.08 1.23
CA ALA A 21 -6.57 -0.76 2.41
C ALA A 21 -6.83 0.00 3.72
N CYS A 22 -7.11 1.30 3.64
CA CYS A 22 -7.36 2.19 4.78
C CYS A 22 -8.85 2.34 5.11
N VAL A 23 -9.74 1.66 4.37
CA VAL A 23 -11.20 1.86 4.46
C VAL A 23 -11.88 0.53 4.80
N ASP A 24 -12.72 0.53 5.84
CA ASP A 24 -13.44 -0.66 6.27
C ASP A 24 -14.62 -1.02 5.34
N ASP A 25 -15.45 -1.98 5.73
CA ASP A 25 -16.61 -2.39 4.94
C ASP A 25 -17.79 -1.40 5.06
N ALA A 26 -17.78 -0.50 6.05
CA ALA A 26 -18.76 0.57 6.23
C ALA A 26 -18.38 1.87 5.50
N GLY A 27 -17.20 1.91 4.85
CA GLY A 27 -16.70 3.10 4.16
C GLY A 27 -16.02 4.10 5.08
N VAL A 28 -15.64 3.69 6.30
CA VAL A 28 -14.97 4.53 7.30
C VAL A 28 -13.48 4.21 7.32
N GLY A 29 -12.62 5.21 7.53
CA GLY A 29 -11.18 5.03 7.58
C GLY A 29 -10.41 6.31 7.93
N SER A 30 -9.08 6.18 7.99
CA SER A 30 -8.15 7.30 8.23
C SER A 30 -6.82 7.08 7.52
N HIS A 31 -6.01 8.13 7.36
CA HIS A 31 -4.71 8.07 6.68
C HIS A 31 -3.65 7.26 7.44
N ASP A 32 -3.78 7.19 8.76
CA ASP A 32 -2.86 6.56 9.71
C ASP A 32 -3.25 5.11 10.06
N GLN A 33 -4.29 4.55 9.43
CA GLN A 33 -4.71 3.18 9.66
C GLN A 33 -4.68 2.32 8.39
N VAL A 34 -4.24 1.07 8.54
CA VAL A 34 -4.48 -0.01 7.57
C VAL A 34 -5.46 -1.00 8.19
N VAL A 35 -6.58 -1.24 7.53
CA VAL A 35 -7.59 -2.19 7.98
C VAL A 35 -7.08 -3.61 7.71
N LYS A 36 -6.76 -4.35 8.77
CA LYS A 36 -6.18 -5.70 8.69
C LYS A 36 -6.92 -6.64 7.74
N LYS A 37 -8.26 -6.64 7.75
CA LYS A 37 -9.09 -7.44 6.85
C LYS A 37 -8.86 -7.08 5.38
N ARG A 38 -8.73 -5.79 5.06
CA ARG A 38 -8.41 -5.30 3.71
C ARG A 38 -6.99 -5.68 3.31
N ALA A 39 -6.02 -5.50 4.20
CA ALA A 39 -4.62 -5.85 3.94
C ALA A 39 -4.47 -7.34 3.59
N ILE A 40 -5.11 -8.23 4.36
CA ILE A 40 -5.16 -9.66 4.07
C ILE A 40 -5.84 -9.94 2.73
N ARG A 41 -6.97 -9.26 2.43
CA ARG A 41 -7.66 -9.40 1.13
C ARG A 41 -6.76 -8.98 -0.03
N CYS A 42 -5.97 -7.92 0.13
CA CYS A 42 -5.00 -7.48 -0.89
C CYS A 42 -4.00 -8.59 -1.22
N ALA A 43 -3.47 -9.27 -0.21
CA ALA A 43 -2.59 -10.41 -0.42
C ALA A 43 -3.29 -11.60 -1.09
N LEU A 44 -4.36 -12.10 -0.48
CA LEU A 44 -4.98 -13.37 -0.88
C LEU A 44 -5.68 -13.30 -2.24
N SER A 45 -6.26 -12.15 -2.58
CA SER A 45 -7.00 -11.96 -3.83
C SER A 45 -6.21 -11.18 -4.89
N ARG A 46 -4.92 -10.89 -4.62
CA ARG A 46 -4.07 -10.04 -5.47
C ARG A 46 -4.75 -8.72 -5.84
N ILE A 47 -5.20 -7.99 -4.84
CA ILE A 47 -5.87 -6.69 -5.00
C ILE A 47 -4.92 -5.57 -4.61
N CYS A 48 -4.94 -4.47 -5.37
CA CYS A 48 -4.18 -3.27 -5.07
C CYS A 48 -4.67 -2.63 -3.77
N GLY A 49 -3.73 -2.42 -2.85
CA GLY A 49 -3.98 -1.72 -1.58
C GLY A 49 -4.49 -0.29 -1.71
N VAL A 50 -4.32 0.33 -2.89
CA VAL A 50 -4.76 1.71 -3.15
C VAL A 50 -6.11 1.76 -3.84
N CYS A 51 -6.23 1.21 -5.05
CA CYS A 51 -7.44 1.38 -5.86
C CYS A 51 -8.45 0.23 -5.74
N GLY A 52 -8.13 -0.85 -5.03
CA GLY A 52 -9.03 -2.00 -4.86
C GLY A 52 -9.21 -2.88 -6.11
N SER A 53 -8.53 -2.58 -7.22
CA SER A 53 -8.55 -3.40 -8.44
C SER A 53 -7.50 -4.51 -8.41
N THR A 54 -7.67 -5.55 -9.24
CA THR A 54 -6.70 -6.66 -9.34
C THR A 54 -5.32 -6.17 -9.78
N LEU A 55 -4.27 -6.72 -9.18
CA LEU A 55 -2.88 -6.41 -9.45
C LEU A 55 -2.39 -7.02 -10.77
N ALA A 56 -1.80 -6.18 -11.61
CA ALA A 56 -0.93 -6.61 -12.70
C ALA A 56 0.51 -6.81 -12.18
N ARG A 57 1.39 -7.36 -13.02
CA ARG A 57 2.84 -7.43 -12.74
C ARG A 57 3.57 -6.33 -13.53
N PRO A 58 4.68 -5.77 -13.01
CA PRO A 58 5.18 -5.97 -11.65
C PRO A 58 4.27 -5.33 -10.60
N ILE A 59 4.35 -5.79 -9.36
CA ILE A 59 3.68 -5.14 -8.23
C ILE A 59 4.67 -4.22 -7.52
N ALA A 60 4.16 -3.26 -6.76
CA ALA A 60 4.95 -2.33 -6.01
C ALA A 60 4.59 -2.35 -4.51
N PHE A 61 5.59 -2.05 -3.70
CA PHE A 61 5.46 -1.67 -2.30
C PHE A 61 5.97 -0.25 -2.14
N VAL A 62 5.28 0.54 -1.31
CA VAL A 62 5.66 1.90 -0.97
C VAL A 62 5.68 2.04 0.55
N GLY A 63 6.78 2.55 1.08
CA GLY A 63 6.99 2.67 2.52
C GLY A 63 8.10 3.64 2.87
N SER A 64 8.48 3.67 4.14
CA SER A 64 9.63 4.44 4.61
C SER A 64 10.95 3.81 4.13
N SER A 65 12.04 4.54 4.31
CA SER A 65 13.39 3.99 4.09
C SER A 65 13.66 2.77 4.97
N ASP A 66 13.21 2.78 6.23
CA ASP A 66 13.44 1.68 7.18
C ASP A 66 12.72 0.40 6.73
N GLU A 67 11.45 0.49 6.32
CA GLU A 67 10.71 -0.65 5.78
C GLU A 67 11.36 -1.22 4.52
N ALA A 68 11.89 -0.34 3.66
CA ALA A 68 12.58 -0.76 2.44
C ALA A 68 13.93 -1.44 2.73
N LEU A 69 14.65 -0.99 3.76
CA LEU A 69 15.88 -1.61 4.24
C LEU A 69 15.61 -2.99 4.86
N ASP A 70 14.59 -3.08 5.71
CA ASP A 70 14.15 -4.34 6.34
C ASP A 70 13.53 -5.31 5.33
N GLY A 71 13.07 -4.80 4.19
CA GLY A 71 12.36 -5.58 3.17
C GLY A 71 10.98 -6.01 3.65
N GLU A 72 10.38 -5.28 4.58
CA GLU A 72 9.09 -5.60 5.19
C GLU A 72 8.23 -4.34 5.29
N PHE A 73 7.06 -4.38 4.65
CA PHE A 73 6.18 -3.23 4.49
C PHE A 73 4.88 -3.43 5.28
N ALA A 74 4.43 -2.37 5.95
CA ALA A 74 3.11 -2.37 6.59
C ALA A 74 1.96 -2.18 5.59
N PHE A 75 2.20 -1.42 4.50
CA PHE A 75 1.18 -1.18 3.49
C PHE A 75 1.13 -2.33 2.46
N PRO A 76 -0.07 -2.81 2.08
CA PRO A 76 -0.22 -3.90 1.12
C PRO A 76 0.32 -3.60 -0.28
N PRO A 77 0.54 -4.64 -1.11
CA PRO A 77 1.00 -4.47 -2.48
C PRO A 77 0.02 -3.62 -3.30
N CYS A 78 0.57 -2.82 -4.20
CA CYS A 78 -0.20 -1.95 -5.07
C CYS A 78 0.37 -1.93 -6.50
N HIS A 79 -0.36 -1.32 -7.43
CA HIS A 79 0.21 -0.99 -8.73
C HIS A 79 1.28 0.09 -8.55
N GLU A 80 2.30 0.07 -9.40
CA GLU A 80 3.37 1.08 -9.35
C GLU A 80 2.83 2.51 -9.47
N ALA A 81 1.92 2.75 -10.42
CA ALA A 81 1.30 4.07 -10.61
C ALA A 81 0.53 4.53 -9.36
N CYS A 82 -0.25 3.64 -8.75
CA CYS A 82 -0.98 3.95 -7.53
C CYS A 82 -0.03 4.25 -6.36
N ALA A 83 1.08 3.52 -6.26
CA ALA A 83 2.10 3.74 -5.23
C ALA A 83 2.71 5.14 -5.33
N ARG A 84 3.00 5.60 -6.56
CA ARG A 84 3.52 6.94 -6.84
C ARG A 84 2.48 8.03 -6.52
N GLU A 85 1.23 7.81 -6.92
CA GLU A 85 0.12 8.75 -6.63
C GLU A 85 -0.03 8.97 -5.12
N VAL A 86 -0.07 7.89 -4.33
CA VAL A 86 -0.25 8.01 -2.88
C VAL A 86 0.99 8.56 -2.16
N ALA A 87 2.19 8.36 -2.72
CA ALA A 87 3.41 8.96 -2.17
C ALA A 87 3.45 10.49 -2.36
N GLY A 88 2.95 10.96 -3.51
CA GLY A 88 2.84 12.39 -3.84
C GLY A 88 1.73 13.13 -3.09
N GLU A 89 0.75 12.42 -2.52
CA GLU A 89 -0.29 13.04 -1.70
C GLU A 89 0.25 13.41 -0.31
N VAL A 90 0.28 14.71 0.00
CA VAL A 90 0.87 15.26 1.22
C VAL A 90 0.17 14.79 2.50
N ARG A 91 -1.12 14.46 2.44
CA ARG A 91 -1.89 14.00 3.60
C ARG A 91 -1.71 12.53 3.90
N GLN A 92 -1.16 11.76 2.96
CA GLN A 92 -1.18 10.33 3.04
C GLN A 92 -0.08 9.79 3.96
N ARG A 93 -0.45 8.86 4.86
CA ARG A 93 0.47 8.20 5.82
C ARG A 93 0.50 6.67 5.66
N LEU A 94 -0.43 6.11 4.90
CA LEU A 94 -0.50 4.67 4.58
C LEU A 94 -0.43 3.77 5.83
N GLY A 95 -1.13 4.13 6.90
CA GLY A 95 -1.11 3.34 8.14
C GLY A 95 -0.04 3.71 9.16
N ARG A 96 0.73 4.77 8.91
CA ARG A 96 1.77 5.25 9.83
C ARG A 96 1.25 6.43 10.66
N PRO A 97 1.75 6.61 11.89
CA PRO A 97 1.40 7.78 12.71
C PRO A 97 1.80 9.08 12.01
N GLU A 98 2.92 9.06 11.28
CA GLU A 98 3.47 10.21 10.56
C GLU A 98 3.82 9.87 9.10
N ARG A 99 3.77 10.87 8.21
CA ARG A 99 4.21 10.72 6.81
C ARG A 99 5.74 10.57 6.80
N PRO A 100 6.31 9.55 6.13
CA PRO A 100 7.75 9.45 5.92
C PRO A 100 8.31 10.70 5.25
N ARG A 101 9.53 11.11 5.65
CA ARG A 101 10.23 12.24 5.00
C ARG A 101 10.53 11.98 3.52
N ARG A 102 10.77 10.72 3.17
CA ARG A 102 10.97 10.22 1.82
C ARG A 102 10.23 8.90 1.69
N TRP A 103 9.55 8.72 0.57
CA TRP A 103 8.95 7.44 0.24
C TRP A 103 9.95 6.61 -0.55
N VAL A 104 9.98 5.30 -0.30
CA VAL A 104 10.73 4.35 -1.09
C VAL A 104 9.75 3.42 -1.78
N LEU A 105 9.91 3.30 -3.09
CA LEU A 105 9.19 2.41 -3.96
C LEU A 105 10.03 1.17 -4.25
N VAL A 106 9.47 -0.01 -4.04
CA VAL A 106 10.11 -1.29 -4.36
C VAL A 106 9.21 -2.06 -5.31
N THR A 107 9.67 -2.30 -6.53
CA THR A 107 8.97 -3.16 -7.49
C THR A 107 9.48 -4.59 -7.36
N THR A 108 8.56 -5.56 -7.48
CA THR A 108 8.87 -6.98 -7.29
C THR A 108 7.97 -7.86 -8.16
N ALA A 109 8.45 -9.06 -8.50
CA ALA A 109 7.65 -10.08 -9.18
C ALA A 109 6.75 -10.88 -8.22
N GLY A 110 7.05 -10.85 -6.92
CA GLY A 110 6.36 -11.64 -5.89
C GLY A 110 6.53 -11.07 -4.49
N PHE A 111 5.74 -11.58 -3.55
CA PHE A 111 5.78 -11.21 -2.14
C PHE A 111 5.17 -12.30 -1.27
N ASP A 112 5.53 -12.26 0.01
CA ASP A 112 4.95 -13.08 1.06
C ASP A 112 4.08 -12.21 1.99
N LEU A 113 2.93 -12.75 2.39
CA LEU A 113 2.14 -12.21 3.49
C LEU A 113 2.73 -12.71 4.81
N VAL A 114 3.26 -11.80 5.62
CA VAL A 114 3.79 -12.11 6.95
C VAL A 114 2.66 -12.02 7.96
N ARG A 115 2.44 -13.13 8.67
CA ARG A 115 1.45 -13.19 9.75
C ARG A 115 2.12 -12.77 11.06
N PRO A 116 1.46 -11.93 11.87
CA PRO A 116 1.99 -11.56 13.17
C PRO A 116 2.06 -12.76 14.11
N ALA A 117 3.00 -12.73 15.05
CA ALA A 117 3.13 -13.75 16.08
C ALA A 117 1.97 -13.68 17.09
N ARG A 118 1.48 -12.47 17.43
CA ARG A 118 0.39 -12.30 18.39
C ARG A 118 -0.94 -12.02 17.68
N ARG A 119 -2.02 -12.53 18.26
CA ARG A 119 -3.38 -12.21 17.81
C ARG A 119 -3.64 -10.71 18.04
N GLY A 120 -4.21 -10.05 17.04
CA GLY A 120 -4.57 -8.64 17.10
C GLY A 120 -3.58 -7.70 16.39
N GLU A 121 -2.30 -8.09 16.29
CA GLU A 121 -1.28 -7.31 15.59
C GLU A 121 -1.56 -7.20 14.07
N PRO A 122 -1.05 -6.16 13.40
CA PRO A 122 -1.19 -6.00 11.95
C PRO A 122 -0.44 -7.10 11.18
N VAL A 123 -0.80 -7.30 9.92
CA VAL A 123 0.00 -8.10 8.97
C VAL A 123 0.99 -7.19 8.24
N SER A 124 2.08 -7.76 7.76
CA SER A 124 3.08 -7.08 6.93
C SER A 124 3.37 -7.89 5.67
N PHE A 125 4.18 -7.34 4.77
CA PHE A 125 4.44 -7.91 3.46
C PHE A 125 5.92 -7.85 3.12
N ARG A 126 6.48 -8.97 2.65
CA ARG A 126 7.89 -9.06 2.25
C ARG A 126 8.02 -9.29 0.75
N PRO A 127 8.58 -8.35 -0.04
CA PRO A 127 8.96 -8.61 -1.42
C PRO A 127 9.98 -9.75 -1.50
N ASN A 128 9.76 -10.75 -2.36
CA ASN A 128 10.64 -11.93 -2.47
C ASN A 128 11.30 -12.10 -3.84
N SER A 129 11.11 -11.15 -4.76
CA SER A 129 11.71 -11.14 -6.09
C SER A 129 11.87 -9.71 -6.58
N VAL A 130 12.65 -8.92 -5.82
CA VAL A 130 12.86 -7.49 -6.04
C VAL A 130 13.46 -7.26 -7.43
N LEU A 131 12.87 -6.32 -8.16
CA LEU A 131 13.28 -5.91 -9.52
C LEU A 131 14.00 -4.57 -9.48
N ALA A 132 13.46 -3.59 -8.75
CA ALA A 132 14.07 -2.29 -8.57
C ALA A 132 13.68 -1.66 -7.22
N ARG A 133 14.51 -0.70 -6.80
CA ARG A 133 14.28 0.15 -5.62
C ARG A 133 14.54 1.60 -6.02
N GLU A 134 13.63 2.48 -5.65
CA GLU A 134 13.67 3.90 -5.99
C GLU A 134 13.25 4.73 -4.78
N THR A 135 14.06 5.72 -4.40
CA THR A 135 13.64 6.76 -3.46
C THR A 135 12.89 7.82 -4.23
N LEU A 136 11.63 8.07 -3.86
CA LEU A 136 10.81 9.10 -4.48
C LEU A 136 11.19 10.46 -3.89
N GLU A 137 11.41 11.42 -4.78
CA GLU A 137 11.59 12.81 -4.38
C GLU A 137 10.26 13.37 -3.82
N PRO A 138 10.31 14.31 -2.85
CA PRO A 138 9.14 14.79 -2.12
C PRO A 138 8.03 15.44 -2.94
#